data_AF-A0A521U9J0-F1
#
_entry.id   AF-A0A521U9J0-F1
#
_cell.length_a   1.000
_cell.length_b   1.000
_cell.length_c   1.000
_cell.angle_alpha   90.00
_cell.angle_beta   90.00
_cell.angle_gamma   90.00
#
_symmetry.space_group_name_H-M   'P 1'
#
loop_
_entity.id
_entity.type
_entity.pdbx_description
1 polymer ?
#
loop_
_entity_poly.entity_id
_entity_poly.type
_entity_poly.pdbx_seq_one_letter_code
_entity_poly.pdbx_strand_id
1 'polypeptide(L)'
;MNIMTGVTKLLAKSMEKTMLNNLGEITVRKIQDRLFERYGMSITQSMEEFEKLDSVLREFFGAGAEGLERKFLDTLCSIKSKKDQSQKRFTISEPSISQSILKAYSDDETSKILNTSIGESWTILEMLEKLQIPQTSGYRKVNSLIEDGLLIKDGHEISASGRRIDKYKSLFDNVEIDIKN
;
A
#
# COMPACT_ATOMS: atom_id res chain seq x y z
N MET A 1 3.54 -14.36 5.86
CA MET A 1 3.61 -12.90 5.62
C MET A 1 2.20 -12.35 5.73
N ASN A 2 1.95 -11.39 6.63
CA ASN A 2 0.60 -10.95 6.99
C ASN A 2 -0.07 -10.21 5.83
N ILE A 3 -1.27 -10.62 5.42
CA ILE A 3 -2.15 -9.92 4.44
C ILE A 3 -2.29 -8.43 4.79
N MET A 4 -2.15 -8.08 6.07
CA MET A 4 -2.16 -6.71 6.59
C MET A 4 -1.08 -5.82 5.97
N THR A 5 0.12 -6.33 5.63
CA THR A 5 1.21 -5.49 5.11
C THR A 5 0.91 -4.91 3.73
N GLY A 6 0.20 -5.64 2.87
CA GLY A 6 -0.14 -5.18 1.53
C GLY A 6 -1.17 -4.04 1.53
N VAL A 7 -2.25 -4.22 2.28
CA VAL A 7 -3.28 -3.17 2.44
C VAL A 7 -2.69 -1.96 3.14
N THR A 8 -1.86 -2.15 4.16
CA THR A 8 -1.16 -1.05 4.83
C THR A 8 -0.33 -0.23 3.85
N LYS A 9 0.43 -0.87 2.96
CA LYS A 9 1.23 -0.18 1.95
C LYS A 9 0.38 0.64 0.97
N LEU A 10 -0.74 0.07 0.52
CA LEU A 10 -1.73 0.77 -0.31
C LEU A 10 -2.27 2.03 0.38
N LEU A 11 -2.57 1.94 1.68
CA LEU A 11 -3.10 3.05 2.48
C LEU A 11 -2.02 4.07 2.87
N ALA A 12 -0.77 3.64 3.03
CA ALA A 12 0.30 4.45 3.61
C ALA A 12 0.56 5.76 2.84
N LYS A 13 0.52 5.70 1.50
CA LYS A 13 0.68 6.88 0.63
C LYS A 13 -0.42 7.92 0.86
N SER A 14 -1.63 7.47 1.18
CA SER A 14 -2.77 8.35 1.45
C SER A 14 -2.80 8.84 2.90
N MET A 15 -2.14 8.14 3.82
CA MET A 15 -2.07 8.52 5.23
C MET A 15 -1.42 9.89 5.43
N GLU A 16 -0.25 10.13 4.82
CA GLU A 16 0.46 11.40 4.97
C GLU A 16 -0.39 12.59 4.51
N LYS A 17 -1.05 12.46 3.36
CA LYS A 17 -2.00 13.46 2.85
C LYS A 17 -3.19 13.66 3.80
N THR A 18 -3.71 12.58 4.37
CA THR A 18 -4.80 12.65 5.35
C THR A 18 -4.37 13.39 6.62
N MET A 19 -3.17 13.12 7.12
CA MET A 19 -2.60 13.83 8.27
C MET A 19 -2.39 15.31 7.96
N LEU A 20 -1.87 15.66 6.76
CA LEU A 20 -1.70 17.04 6.33
C LEU A 20 -3.02 17.81 6.33
N ASN A 21 -4.08 17.21 5.77
CA ASN A 21 -5.42 17.82 5.73
C ASN A 21 -6.04 18.01 7.11
N ASN A 22 -5.69 17.16 8.09
CA ASN A 22 -6.29 17.19 9.43
C ASN A 22 -5.49 18.01 10.44
N LEU A 23 -4.16 18.04 10.33
CA LEU A 23 -3.26 18.62 11.33
C LEU A 23 -2.50 19.86 10.83
N GLY A 24 -2.44 20.06 9.51
CA GLY A 24 -1.64 21.11 8.87
C GLY A 24 -0.15 20.76 8.73
N GLU A 25 0.52 21.43 7.80
CA GLU A 25 1.90 21.15 7.39
C GLU A 25 2.91 21.24 8.56
N ILE A 26 2.81 22.28 9.38
CA ILE A 26 3.73 22.51 10.51
C ILE A 26 3.67 21.35 11.50
N THR A 27 2.45 20.89 11.82
CA THR A 27 2.25 19.80 12.79
C THR A 27 2.74 18.48 12.23
N VAL A 28 2.43 18.18 10.97
CA VAL A 28 2.90 16.95 10.30
C VAL A 28 4.42 16.93 10.24
N ARG A 29 5.07 18.05 9.93
CA ARG A 29 6.54 18.13 9.92
C ARG A 29 7.15 17.78 11.27
N LYS A 30 6.60 18.30 12.36
CA LYS A 30 7.06 17.94 13.72
C LYS A 30 6.89 16.44 14.02
N ILE A 31 5.82 15.83 13.53
CA ILE A 31 5.59 14.39 13.67
C ILE A 31 6.61 13.61 12.85
N GLN A 32 6.91 14.03 11.61
CA GLN A 32 7.93 13.42 10.76
C GLN A 32 9.31 13.51 11.40
N ASP A 33 9.71 14.70 11.85
CA ASP A 33 10.98 14.92 12.53
C ASP A 33 11.07 13.99 13.75
N ARG A 34 9.99 13.86 14.53
CA ARG A 34 9.97 13.00 15.71
C ARG A 34 10.03 11.51 15.41
N LEU A 35 9.32 11.05 14.38
CA LEU A 35 9.41 9.67 13.88
C LEU A 35 10.83 9.35 13.42
N PHE A 36 11.47 10.28 12.72
CA PHE A 36 12.84 10.13 12.26
C PHE A 36 13.82 10.09 13.43
N GLU A 37 13.71 11.02 14.38
CA GLU A 37 14.56 11.07 15.58
C GLU A 37 14.49 9.78 16.41
N ARG A 38 13.29 9.22 16.62
CA ARG A 38 13.11 8.04 17.48
C ARG A 38 13.35 6.72 16.76
N TYR A 39 12.92 6.61 15.51
CA TYR A 39 12.80 5.34 14.82
C TYR A 39 13.47 5.32 13.45
N GLY A 40 13.99 6.46 12.97
CA GLY A 40 14.65 6.56 11.67
C GLY A 40 13.72 6.34 10.48
N MET A 41 12.44 6.68 10.60
CA MET A 41 11.42 6.34 9.59
C MET A 41 10.49 7.49 9.21
N SER A 42 9.87 7.37 8.03
CA SER A 42 8.82 8.27 7.55
C SER A 42 7.42 7.87 8.07
N ILE A 43 6.42 8.73 7.84
CA ILE A 43 5.00 8.41 8.07
C ILE A 43 4.56 7.19 7.24
N THR A 44 5.03 7.10 6.00
CA THR A 44 4.66 5.97 5.14
C THR A 44 5.19 4.64 5.67
N GLN A 45 6.40 4.64 6.22
CA GLN A 45 6.98 3.45 6.85
C GLN A 45 6.33 3.12 8.20
N SER A 46 5.98 4.14 8.99
CA SER A 46 5.34 3.91 10.30
C SER A 46 3.94 3.31 10.18
N MET A 47 3.33 3.31 9.00
CA MET A 47 2.08 2.59 8.76
C MET A 47 2.27 1.06 8.86
N GLU A 48 3.43 0.53 8.48
CA GLU A 48 3.77 -0.90 8.62
C GLU A 48 4.03 -1.29 10.07
N GLU A 49 4.35 -0.32 10.92
CA GLU A 49 4.63 -0.45 12.36
C GLU A 49 3.79 0.58 13.14
N PHE A 50 2.46 0.47 13.01
CA PHE A 50 1.52 1.51 13.44
C PHE A 50 1.64 1.89 14.92
N GLU A 51 2.10 0.98 15.77
CA GLU A 51 2.39 1.27 17.18
C GLU A 51 3.44 2.38 17.36
N LYS A 52 4.39 2.53 16.43
CA LYS A 52 5.39 3.61 16.45
C LYS A 52 4.76 4.95 16.09
N LEU A 53 3.82 4.96 15.14
CA LEU A 53 3.04 6.15 14.81
C LEU A 53 2.16 6.58 16.00
N ASP A 54 1.43 5.63 16.60
CA ASP A 54 0.62 5.87 17.80
C ASP A 54 1.46 6.45 18.95
N SER A 55 2.64 5.87 19.21
CA SER A 55 3.57 6.39 20.23
C SER A 55 3.91 7.86 20.00
N VAL A 56 4.22 8.26 18.75
CA VAL A 56 4.55 9.66 18.45
C VAL A 56 3.31 10.54 18.55
N LEU A 57 2.15 10.09 18.04
CA LEU A 57 0.91 10.85 18.16
C LEU A 57 0.53 11.11 19.63
N ARG A 58 0.72 10.11 20.51
CA ARG A 58 0.49 10.27 21.95
C ARG A 58 1.46 11.25 22.61
N GLU A 59 2.68 11.41 22.12
CA GLU A 59 3.59 12.46 22.62
C GLU A 59 3.07 13.86 22.33
N PHE A 60 2.45 14.08 21.18
CA PHE A 60 1.93 15.41 20.79
C PHE A 60 0.52 15.67 21.32
N PHE A 61 -0.34 14.65 21.38
CA PHE A 61 -1.78 14.80 21.59
C PHE A 61 -2.32 14.06 22.83
N GLY A 62 -1.48 13.30 23.53
CA GLY A 62 -1.88 12.52 24.70
C GLY A 62 -3.05 11.58 24.40
N ALA A 63 -4.08 11.63 25.24
CA ALA A 63 -5.31 10.83 25.05
C ALA A 63 -6.08 11.18 23.76
N GLY A 64 -5.84 12.35 23.15
CA GLY A 64 -6.49 12.75 21.90
C GLY A 64 -5.98 12.02 20.66
N ALA A 65 -4.83 11.33 20.76
CA ALA A 65 -4.22 10.59 19.65
C ALA A 65 -5.16 9.52 19.08
N GLU A 66 -5.84 8.77 19.93
CA GLU A 66 -6.76 7.70 19.52
C GLU A 66 -7.92 8.23 18.65
N GLY A 67 -8.46 9.40 19.01
CA GLY A 67 -9.51 10.05 18.22
C GLY A 67 -9.00 10.52 16.86
N LEU A 68 -7.75 10.98 16.79
CA LEU A 68 -7.10 11.39 15.54
C LEU A 68 -6.82 10.19 14.63
N GLU A 69 -6.26 9.11 15.16
CA GLU A 69 -6.01 7.88 14.42
C GLU A 69 -7.29 7.32 13.81
N ARG A 70 -8.35 7.26 14.61
CA ARG A 70 -9.67 6.85 14.14
C ARG A 70 -10.16 7.76 13.01
N LYS A 71 -10.02 9.08 13.16
CA LYS A 71 -10.40 10.05 12.12
C LYS A 71 -9.59 9.84 10.83
N PHE A 72 -8.30 9.54 10.93
CA PHE A 72 -7.46 9.27 9.76
C PHE A 72 -7.92 7.99 9.06
N LEU A 73 -8.10 6.90 9.81
CA LEU A 73 -8.55 5.62 9.25
C LEU A 73 -9.95 5.70 8.65
N ASP A 74 -10.89 6.38 9.30
CA ASP A 74 -12.27 6.58 8.81
C ASP A 74 -12.30 7.41 7.51
N THR A 75 -11.31 8.28 7.29
CA THR A 75 -11.15 9.03 6.05
C THR A 75 -10.63 8.13 4.92
N LEU A 76 -9.68 7.24 5.24
CA LEU A 76 -9.05 6.35 4.28
C LEU A 76 -9.99 5.20 3.88
N CYS A 77 -10.70 4.62 4.84
CA CYS A 77 -11.48 3.42 4.66
C CYS A 77 -12.60 3.25 5.68
N SER A 78 -13.58 2.42 5.33
CA SER A 78 -14.62 1.99 6.26
C SER A 78 -14.89 0.49 6.13
N ILE A 79 -15.07 -0.17 7.27
CA ILE A 79 -15.50 -1.56 7.34
C ILE A 79 -17.01 -1.58 7.54
N LYS A 80 -17.75 -2.05 6.53
CA LYS A 80 -19.17 -2.32 6.68
C LYS A 80 -19.36 -3.81 6.93
N SER A 81 -19.67 -4.17 8.18
CA SER A 81 -20.25 -5.49 8.46
C SER A 81 -21.76 -5.39 8.25
N LYS A 82 -22.28 -5.95 7.14
CA LYS A 82 -23.70 -6.27 7.08
C LYS A 82 -23.90 -7.59 7.83
N LYS A 83 -25.10 -7.78 8.39
CA LYS A 83 -25.59 -9.04 9.02
C LYS A 83 -25.54 -10.28 8.11
N ASP A 84 -25.13 -10.12 6.85
CA ASP A 84 -24.96 -11.21 5.90
C ASP A 84 -23.55 -11.79 6.07
N GLN A 85 -23.48 -12.97 6.69
CA GLN A 85 -22.27 -13.55 7.28
C GLN A 85 -21.18 -13.98 6.27
N SER A 86 -21.35 -13.69 4.98
CA SER A 86 -20.48 -14.25 3.94
C SER A 86 -19.30 -13.37 3.52
N GLN A 87 -19.39 -12.03 3.60
CA GLN A 87 -18.27 -11.15 3.17
C GLN A 87 -18.12 -9.88 4.01
N LYS A 88 -17.01 -9.76 4.75
CA LYS A 88 -16.57 -8.49 5.36
C LYS A 88 -16.13 -7.55 4.24
N ARG A 89 -16.92 -6.50 3.95
CA ARG A 89 -16.58 -5.55 2.91
C ARG A 89 -15.73 -4.41 3.46
N PHE A 90 -14.52 -4.28 2.94
CA PHE A 90 -13.66 -3.11 3.12
C PHE A 90 -13.96 -2.10 2.01
N THR A 91 -14.33 -0.88 2.36
CA THR A 91 -14.57 0.20 1.39
C THR A 91 -13.44 1.21 1.49
N ILE A 92 -12.70 1.40 0.41
CA ILE A 92 -11.71 2.47 0.30
C ILE A 92 -12.45 3.76 -0.06
N SER A 93 -12.29 4.79 0.76
CA SER A 93 -12.99 6.08 0.60
C SER A 93 -12.11 7.15 -0.04
N GLU A 94 -10.78 7.01 0.03
CA GLU A 94 -9.85 7.95 -0.58
C GLU A 94 -9.83 7.80 -2.12
N PRO A 95 -10.19 8.86 -2.89
CA PRO A 95 -10.28 8.77 -4.35
C PRO A 95 -8.95 8.47 -5.03
N SER A 96 -7.82 8.93 -4.47
CA SER A 96 -6.49 8.73 -5.06
C SER A 96 -6.09 7.25 -5.13
N ILE A 97 -6.52 6.45 -4.15
CA ILE A 97 -6.30 4.99 -4.15
C ILE A 97 -7.11 4.34 -5.26
N SER A 98 -8.41 4.68 -5.35
CA SER A 98 -9.29 4.14 -6.38
C SER A 98 -8.80 4.51 -7.79
N GLN A 99 -8.33 5.74 -7.97
CA GLN A 99 -7.74 6.19 -9.23
C GLN A 99 -6.44 5.46 -9.57
N SER A 100 -5.57 5.17 -8.60
CA SER A 100 -4.34 4.38 -8.82
C SER A 100 -4.69 2.96 -9.29
N ILE A 101 -5.65 2.30 -8.64
CA ILE A 101 -6.13 0.97 -9.04
C ILE A 101 -6.68 1.00 -10.47
N LEU A 102 -7.61 1.91 -10.77
CA LEU A 102 -8.21 2.02 -12.11
C LEU A 102 -7.15 2.34 -13.18
N LYS A 103 -6.20 3.23 -12.87
CA LYS A 103 -5.10 3.57 -13.78
C LYS A 103 -4.24 2.34 -14.09
N ALA A 104 -3.87 1.56 -13.08
CA ALA A 104 -3.06 0.35 -13.25
C ALA A 104 -3.77 -0.73 -14.09
N TYR A 105 -5.10 -0.85 -13.97
CA TYR A 105 -5.87 -1.77 -14.81
C TYR A 105 -6.21 -1.22 -16.20
N SER A 106 -6.09 0.09 -16.41
CA SER A 106 -6.29 0.74 -17.72
C SER A 106 -5.06 0.73 -18.65
N ASP A 107 -3.85 0.58 -18.10
CA ASP A 107 -2.63 0.40 -18.89
C ASP A 107 -2.38 -1.09 -19.17
N ASP A 108 -2.18 -1.42 -20.45
CA ASP A 108 -2.11 -2.80 -20.93
C ASP A 108 -0.98 -3.60 -20.28
N GLU A 109 0.22 -3.02 -20.16
CA GLU A 109 1.38 -3.70 -19.56
C GLU A 109 1.21 -3.87 -18.05
N THR A 110 0.76 -2.84 -17.33
CA THR A 110 0.56 -2.94 -15.87
C THR A 110 -0.58 -3.90 -15.52
N SER A 111 -1.66 -3.91 -16.30
CA SER A 111 -2.76 -4.85 -16.13
C SER A 111 -2.30 -6.29 -16.33
N LYS A 112 -1.50 -6.56 -17.38
CA LYS A 112 -0.89 -7.87 -17.62
C LYS A 112 0.03 -8.31 -16.47
N ILE A 113 0.87 -7.41 -15.96
CA ILE A 113 1.74 -7.67 -14.81
C ILE A 113 0.91 -8.06 -13.59
N LEU A 114 -0.11 -7.27 -13.24
CA LEU A 114 -0.97 -7.55 -12.09
C LEU A 114 -1.67 -8.90 -12.22
N ASN A 115 -2.32 -9.15 -13.37
CA ASN A 115 -3.08 -10.38 -13.62
C ASN A 115 -2.20 -11.64 -13.60
N THR A 116 -0.98 -11.57 -14.17
CA THR A 116 -0.04 -12.70 -14.18
C THR A 116 0.51 -13.02 -12.80
N SER A 117 0.48 -12.04 -11.91
CA SER A 117 0.97 -12.14 -10.53
C SER A 117 -0.13 -12.47 -9.53
N ILE A 118 -1.34 -12.82 -9.99
CA ILE A 118 -2.42 -13.31 -9.13
C ILE A 118 -2.12 -14.76 -8.73
N GLY A 119 -2.15 -15.04 -7.43
CA GLY A 119 -1.95 -16.39 -6.88
C GLY A 119 -0.51 -16.92 -6.88
N GLU A 120 0.40 -16.34 -7.67
CA GLU A 120 1.80 -16.77 -7.77
C GLU A 120 2.76 -15.57 -7.73
N SER A 121 3.89 -15.73 -7.03
CA SER A 121 4.91 -14.71 -6.87
C SER A 121 6.06 -14.89 -7.86
N TRP A 122 6.50 -13.79 -8.48
CA TRP A 122 7.55 -13.79 -9.51
C TRP A 122 8.62 -12.74 -9.19
N THR A 123 9.85 -12.96 -9.63
CA THR A 123 10.83 -11.88 -9.70
C THR A 123 10.41 -10.88 -10.78
N ILE A 124 10.90 -9.65 -10.70
CA ILE A 124 10.63 -8.65 -11.73
C ILE A 124 11.09 -9.16 -13.11
N LEU A 125 12.26 -9.79 -13.19
CA LEU A 125 12.79 -10.31 -14.44
C LEU A 125 11.89 -11.41 -15.04
N GLU A 126 11.45 -12.38 -14.23
CA GLU A 126 10.54 -13.44 -14.67
C GLU A 126 9.22 -12.88 -15.23
N MET A 127 8.63 -11.87 -14.58
CA MET A 127 7.41 -11.21 -15.08
C MET A 127 7.63 -10.59 -16.45
N LEU A 128 8.72 -9.83 -16.62
CA LEU A 128 9.01 -9.10 -17.85
C LEU A 128 9.33 -10.06 -19.01
N GLU A 129 10.08 -11.12 -18.74
CA GLU A 129 10.37 -12.17 -19.74
C GLU A 129 9.11 -12.92 -20.16
N LYS A 130 8.27 -13.35 -19.21
CA LYS A 130 7.02 -14.05 -19.50
C LYS A 130 6.05 -13.22 -20.33
N LEU A 131 6.01 -11.91 -20.08
CA LEU A 131 5.10 -10.97 -20.75
C LEU A 131 5.71 -10.28 -21.98
N GLN A 132 6.98 -10.55 -22.29
CA GLN A 132 7.71 -9.92 -23.38
C GLN A 132 7.73 -8.38 -23.28
N ILE A 133 7.81 -7.85 -22.07
CA ILE A 133 7.86 -6.40 -21.80
C ILE A 133 9.33 -5.95 -21.80
N PRO A 134 9.69 -4.88 -22.53
CA PRO A 134 11.06 -4.35 -22.53
C PRO A 134 11.53 -4.00 -21.11
N GLN A 135 12.77 -4.40 -20.77
CA GLN A 135 13.26 -4.29 -19.38
C GLN A 135 13.20 -2.85 -18.84
N THR A 136 13.71 -1.85 -19.56
CA THR A 136 13.81 -0.47 -19.05
C THR A 136 12.44 0.12 -18.67
N SER A 137 11.42 -0.05 -19.53
CA SER A 137 10.06 0.41 -19.23
C SER A 137 9.36 -0.49 -18.21
N GLY A 138 9.59 -1.81 -18.30
CA GLY A 138 9.03 -2.84 -17.44
C GLY A 138 9.41 -2.67 -15.98
N TYR A 139 10.70 -2.51 -15.67
CA TYR A 139 11.17 -2.27 -14.30
C TYR A 139 10.53 -1.02 -13.70
N ARG A 140 10.43 0.08 -14.47
CA ARG A 140 9.76 1.30 -14.02
C ARG A 140 8.29 1.06 -13.68
N LYS A 141 7.57 0.31 -14.51
CA LYS A 141 6.15 -0.02 -14.29
C LYS A 141 5.96 -0.92 -13.07
N VAL A 142 6.77 -1.96 -12.94
CA VAL A 142 6.73 -2.88 -11.79
C VAL A 142 7.05 -2.12 -10.49
N ASN A 143 8.08 -1.28 -10.48
CA ASN A 143 8.41 -0.46 -9.32
C ASN A 143 7.27 0.50 -8.94
N SER A 144 6.61 1.13 -9.92
CA SER A 144 5.43 1.96 -9.64
C SER A 144 4.30 1.17 -9.00
N LEU A 145 4.05 -0.07 -9.43
CA LEU A 145 3.04 -0.94 -8.82
C LEU A 145 3.43 -1.37 -7.40
N ILE A 146 4.72 -1.60 -7.15
CA ILE A 146 5.25 -1.91 -5.81
C ILE A 146 5.11 -0.70 -4.87
N GLU A 147 5.40 0.50 -5.37
CA GLU A 147 5.27 1.76 -4.64
C GLU A 147 3.81 2.09 -4.32
N ASP A 148 2.90 1.86 -5.25
CA ASP A 148 1.46 2.03 -5.06
C ASP A 148 0.82 0.92 -4.21
N GLY A 149 1.57 -0.11 -3.83
CA GLY A 149 1.08 -1.23 -3.01
C GLY A 149 0.19 -2.23 -3.76
N LEU A 150 0.15 -2.15 -5.10
CA LEU A 150 -0.60 -3.07 -5.95
C LEU A 150 0.17 -4.37 -6.22
N LEU A 151 1.51 -4.32 -6.17
CA LEU A 151 2.38 -5.48 -6.05
C LEU A 151 3.03 -5.52 -4.67
N ILE A 152 2.98 -6.69 -4.02
CA ILE A 152 3.52 -6.91 -2.70
C ILE A 152 4.64 -7.95 -2.77
N LYS A 153 5.75 -7.68 -2.07
CA LYS A 153 6.85 -8.64 -1.95
C LYS A 153 6.33 -9.91 -1.32
N ASP A 154 6.56 -11.07 -1.90
CA ASP A 154 6.13 -12.39 -1.41
C ASP A 154 7.25 -13.41 -1.61
N GLY A 155 8.10 -13.51 -0.58
CA GLY A 155 9.27 -14.39 -0.62
C GLY A 155 10.47 -13.79 -1.37
N HIS A 156 11.44 -14.66 -1.62
CA HIS A 156 12.66 -14.37 -2.34
C HIS A 156 13.28 -15.66 -2.84
N GLU A 157 14.17 -15.56 -3.81
CA GLU A 157 15.05 -16.62 -4.25
C GLU A 157 16.52 -16.20 -4.13
N ILE A 158 17.42 -17.18 -4.18
CA ILE A 158 18.86 -16.95 -4.18
C ILE A 158 19.35 -17.21 -5.60
N SER A 159 19.94 -16.19 -6.23
CA SER A 159 20.53 -16.31 -7.55
C SER A 159 21.72 -17.28 -7.55
N ALA A 160 22.14 -17.71 -8.75
CA ALA A 160 23.38 -18.47 -8.92
C ALA A 160 24.63 -17.73 -8.37
N SER A 161 24.57 -16.40 -8.26
CA SER A 161 25.63 -15.56 -7.68
C SER A 161 25.49 -15.35 -6.15
N GLY A 162 24.56 -16.05 -5.50
CA GLY A 162 24.30 -15.93 -4.06
C GLY A 162 23.55 -14.66 -3.65
N ARG A 163 23.06 -13.87 -4.61
CA ARG A 163 22.30 -12.65 -4.34
C ARG A 163 20.84 -12.99 -4.07
N ARG A 164 20.28 -12.35 -3.05
CA ARG A 164 18.84 -12.41 -2.78
C ARG A 164 18.09 -11.61 -3.85
N ILE A 165 17.12 -12.25 -4.50
CA ILE A 165 16.20 -11.62 -5.45
C ILE A 165 14.79 -11.73 -4.89
N ASP A 166 14.13 -10.60 -4.69
CA ASP A 166 12.78 -10.58 -4.13
C ASP A 166 11.74 -10.99 -5.18
N LYS A 167 10.73 -11.74 -4.71
CA LYS A 167 9.56 -12.11 -5.51
C LYS A 167 8.37 -11.24 -5.11
N TYR A 168 7.45 -11.03 -6.04
CA TYR A 168 6.29 -10.15 -5.88
C TYR A 168 5.04 -10.82 -6.43
N LYS A 169 3.90 -10.55 -5.79
CA LYS A 169 2.57 -10.95 -6.26
C LYS A 169 1.59 -9.78 -6.24
N SER A 170 0.46 -9.94 -6.91
CA SER A 170 -0.67 -9.01 -6.84
C SER A 170 -1.21 -8.92 -5.41
N LEU A 171 -1.62 -7.72 -5.01
CA LEU A 171 -2.42 -7.53 -3.79
C LEU A 171 -3.79 -8.24 -3.89
N PHE A 172 -4.31 -8.39 -5.11
CA PHE A 172 -5.63 -8.94 -5.37
C PHE A 172 -5.55 -10.43 -5.73
N ASP A 173 -6.45 -11.22 -5.14
CA ASP A 173 -6.70 -12.61 -5.55
C ASP A 173 -7.67 -12.70 -6.74
N ASN A 174 -8.52 -11.69 -6.90
CA ASN A 174 -9.42 -11.52 -8.05
C ASN A 174 -9.81 -10.04 -8.18
N VAL A 175 -10.07 -9.57 -9.40
CA VAL A 175 -10.55 -8.20 -9.64
C VAL A 175 -11.76 -8.20 -10.56
N GLU A 176 -12.84 -7.61 -10.06
CA GLU A 176 -14.07 -7.32 -10.80
C GLU A 176 -14.36 -5.82 -10.70
N ILE A 177 -14.53 -5.16 -11.85
CA ILE A 177 -14.79 -3.72 -11.92
C ILE A 177 -16.21 -3.53 -12.44
N ASP A 178 -17.11 -3.11 -11.54
CA ASP A 178 -18.49 -2.73 -11.85
C ASP A 178 -18.60 -1.20 -11.86
N ILE A 179 -18.96 -0.63 -13.00
CA ILE A 179 -19.20 0.80 -13.17
C ILE A 179 -20.71 1.02 -13.27
N LYS A 180 -21.27 1.60 -12.21
CA LYS A 180 -22.68 1.98 -12.17
C LYS A 180 -22.84 3.38 -12.76
N ASN A 181 -23.56 3.46 -13.87
CA ASN A 181 -24.04 4.70 -14.48
C ASN A 181 -25.49 4.97 -14.08
#